data_AF-A0A8S8Z3K6-F1
#
_entry.id   AF-A0A8S8Z3K6-F1
#
_cell.length_a   1.000
_cell.length_b   1.000
_cell.length_c   1.000
_cell.angle_alpha   90.00
_cell.angle_beta   90.00
_cell.angle_gamma   90.00
#
_symmetry.space_group_name_H-M   'P 1'
#
loop_
_entity.id
_entity.type
_entity.pdbx_description
1 polymer ?
#
loop_
_entity_poly.entity_id
_entity_poly.type
_entity_poly.pdbx_seq_one_letter_code
_entity_poly.pdbx_strand_id
1 'polypeptide(L)' 'MSNVDRSDAMARLEKVFAESKENNEGAGIPEIVEAVLGDDADEEITELVLMAMEDSGTISSEEILDGVLKLHEWRLNQT' A
#
# COMPACT_ATOMS: atom_id res chain seq x y z
N MET A 1 -7.94 -13.00 -9.60
CA MET A 1 -7.29 -13.27 -8.31
C MET A 1 -5.99 -12.48 -8.35
N SER A 2 -5.90 -11.42 -7.55
CA SER A 2 -4.62 -10.71 -7.39
C SER A 2 -3.60 -11.75 -6.93
N ASN A 3 -2.47 -11.84 -7.64
CA ASN A 3 -1.44 -12.83 -7.40
C ASN A 3 -0.42 -12.32 -6.36
N VAL A 4 -0.85 -11.36 -5.53
CA VAL A 4 -0.02 -10.74 -4.51
C VAL A 4 0.10 -11.70 -3.33
N ASP A 5 1.30 -12.24 -3.12
CA ASP A 5 1.61 -12.96 -1.89
C ASP A 5 1.67 -11.95 -0.74
N ARG A 6 0.73 -12.07 0.21
CA ARG A 6 0.61 -11.17 1.36
C ARG A 6 1.88 -11.14 2.20
N SER A 7 2.61 -12.25 2.30
CA SER A 7 3.84 -12.34 3.08
C SER A 7 4.95 -11.54 2.41
N ASP A 8 5.08 -11.67 1.09
CA ASP A 8 6.07 -10.92 0.30
C ASP A 8 5.71 -9.43 0.21
N ALA A 9 4.42 -9.10 0.12
CA ALA A 9 3.93 -7.73 0.17
C ALA A 9 4.23 -7.08 1.53
N MET A 10 3.99 -7.80 2.64
CA MET A 10 4.32 -7.31 3.98
C MET A 10 5.83 -7.09 4.15
N ALA A 11 6.66 -8.02 3.68
CA ALA A 11 8.12 -7.89 3.76
C ALA A 11 8.64 -6.67 2.97
N ARG A 12 8.07 -6.41 1.78
CA ARG A 12 8.38 -5.22 0.99
C ARG A 12 7.93 -3.94 1.68
N LEU A 13 6.72 -3.94 2.25
CA LEU A 13 6.17 -2.80 2.96
C LEU A 13 6.97 -2.45 4.23
N GLU A 14 7.36 -3.45 5.01
CA GLU A 14 8.22 -3.25 6.19
C GLU A 14 9.59 -2.69 5.82
N LYS A 15 10.14 -3.13 4.68
CA LYS A 15 11.39 -2.59 4.15
C LYS A 15 11.26 -1.11 3.81
N VAL A 16 10.19 -0.70 3.12
CA VAL A 16 9.91 0.73 2.83
C VAL A 16 9.86 1.53 4.13
N PHE A 17 9.10 1.07 5.14
CA PHE A 17 9.04 1.79 6.41
C PHE A 17 10.37 1.85 7.15
N ALA A 18 11.20 0.81 7.06
CA ALA A 18 12.54 0.82 7.66
C ALA A 18 13.44 1.85 6.98
N GLU A 19 13.43 1.92 5.64
CA GLU A 19 14.21 2.87 4.84
C GLU A 19 13.75 4.32 5.09
N SER A 20 12.44 4.57 5.10
CA SER A 20 11.91 5.91 5.40
C SER A 20 12.28 6.37 6.82
N LYS A 21 12.19 5.45 7.80
CA LYS A 21 12.61 5.74 9.18
C LYS A 21 14.10 6.05 9.29
N GLU A 22 14.95 5.35 8.54
CA GLU A 22 16.39 5.62 8.49
C GLU A 22 16.69 7.01 7.89
N ASN A 23 15.93 7.40 6.86
CA ASN A 23 16.03 8.71 6.23
C ASN A 23 15.32 9.83 7.03
N ASN A 24 14.68 9.49 8.15
CA ASN A 24 13.87 10.41 8.97
C ASN A 24 12.75 11.10 8.16
N GLU A 25 12.22 10.40 7.17
CA GLU A 25 11.11 10.79 6.30
C GLU A 25 9.93 9.80 6.49
N GLY A 26 8.72 10.25 6.17
CA GLY A 26 7.57 9.33 6.10
C GLY A 26 7.65 8.51 4.80
N ALA A 27 7.15 7.28 4.82
CA ALA A 27 7.03 6.48 3.59
C ALA A 27 6.07 7.17 2.62
N GLY A 28 6.49 7.32 1.36
CA GLY A 28 5.63 7.87 0.33
C GLY A 28 4.48 6.91 0.03
N ILE A 29 3.28 7.43 -0.16
CA ILE A 29 2.13 6.59 -0.56
C ILE A 29 2.38 5.84 -1.87
N PRO A 30 3.00 6.42 -2.91
CA PRO A 30 3.38 5.66 -4.10
C PRO A 30 4.27 4.45 -3.79
N GLU A 31 5.26 4.62 -2.90
CA GLU A 31 6.19 3.55 -2.50
C GLU A 31 5.47 2.45 -1.71
N ILE A 32 4.52 2.83 -0.84
CA ILE A 32 3.67 1.89 -0.10
C ILE A 32 2.83 1.04 -1.07
N VAL A 33 2.19 1.69 -2.05
CA VAL A 33 1.32 1.00 -3.01
C VAL A 33 2.12 0.07 -3.91
N GLU A 34 3.29 0.51 -4.39
CA GLU A 34 4.21 -0.33 -5.16
C GLU A 34 4.74 -1.51 -4.32
N ALA A 35 5.06 -1.30 -3.05
CA ALA A 35 5.50 -2.37 -2.16
C ALA A 35 4.42 -3.45 -1.97
N VAL A 36 3.15 -3.03 -1.89
CA VAL A 36 2.02 -3.95 -1.70
C VAL A 36 1.64 -4.65 -3.01
N LEU A 37 1.38 -3.90 -4.08
CA LEU A 37 0.79 -4.42 -5.31
C LEU A 37 1.84 -4.80 -6.37
N GLY A 38 3.09 -4.35 -6.25
CA GLY A 38 4.12 -4.58 -7.27
C GLY A 38 3.71 -4.05 -8.64
N ASP A 39 3.78 -4.90 -9.65
CA ASP A 39 3.43 -4.55 -11.04
C ASP A 39 1.94 -4.19 -11.23
N ASP A 40 1.07 -4.56 -10.29
CA ASP A 40 -0.36 -4.20 -10.29
C ASP A 40 -0.62 -2.78 -9.71
N ALA A 41 0.43 -2.09 -9.27
CA ALA A 41 0.35 -0.70 -8.83
C ALA A 41 0.23 0.25 -10.02
N ASP A 42 -0.70 1.19 -9.94
CA ASP A 42 -0.90 2.24 -10.95
C ASP A 42 -1.33 3.56 -10.29
N GLU A 43 -1.41 4.62 -11.11
CA GLU A 43 -1.73 5.97 -10.64
C GLU A 43 -3.13 6.06 -10.01
N GLU A 44 -4.13 5.37 -10.58
CA GLU A 44 -5.51 5.39 -10.07
C GLU A 44 -5.60 4.76 -8.67
N ILE A 45 -5.02 3.58 -8.46
CA ILE A 45 -5.01 2.96 -7.13
C ILE A 45 -4.17 3.77 -6.14
N THR A 46 -3.10 4.42 -6.59
CA THR A 46 -2.28 5.30 -5.76
C THR A 46 -3.08 6.51 -5.27
N GLU A 47 -3.85 7.16 -6.14
CA GLU A 47 -4.73 8.27 -5.77
C GLU A 47 -5.83 7.84 -4.78
N LEU A 48 -6.43 6.67 -5.00
CA LEU A 48 -7.43 6.11 -4.07
C LEU A 48 -6.85 5.87 -2.68
N VAL A 49 -5.64 5.31 -2.60
CA VAL A 49 -4.95 5.07 -1.33
C VAL A 49 -4.55 6.39 -0.68
N LEU A 50 -4.08 7.38 -1.45
CA LEU A 50 -3.77 8.72 -0.94
C LEU A 50 -4.97 9.35 -0.25
N MET A 51 -6.13 9.38 -0.92
CA MET A 51 -7.37 9.92 -0.35
C MET A 51 -7.81 9.16 0.91
N ALA A 52 -7.67 7.84 0.93
CA ALA A 52 -8.01 7.02 2.09
C ALA A 52 -7.06 7.26 3.28
N MET A 53 -5.78 7.53 3.00
CA MET A 53 -4.77 7.73 4.03
C MET A 53 -4.76 9.16 4.60
N GLU A 54 -5.20 10.17 3.84
CA GLU A 54 -5.32 11.55 4.34
C GLU A 54 -6.30 11.68 5.53
N ASP A 55 -7.36 10.86 5.56
CA ASP A 55 -8.30 10.79 6.68
C ASP A 55 -7.89 9.75 7.73
N SER A 56 -6.83 8.99 7.47
CA SER A 56 -6.38 7.94 8.37
C SER A 56 -5.49 8.49 9.47
N GLY A 57 -5.81 8.13 10.72
CA GLY A 57 -4.98 8.46 11.88
C GLY A 57 -3.72 7.61 11.96
N THR A 58 -3.30 7.26 13.17
CA THR A 58 -2.22 6.27 13.34
C THR A 58 -2.73 4.90 12.92
N ILE A 59 -2.16 4.36 11.83
CA ILE A 59 -2.50 3.06 11.26
C ILE A 59 -1.24 2.18 11.25
N SER A 60 -1.41 0.87 11.46
CA SER A 60 -0.33 -0.11 11.41
C SER A 60 -0.01 -0.58 9.99
N SER A 61 1.20 -1.08 9.75
CA SER A 61 1.60 -1.63 8.43
C SER A 61 0.68 -2.76 7.95
N GLU A 62 0.12 -3.56 8.87
CA GLU A 62 -0.84 -4.61 8.52
C GLU A 62 -2.17 -4.04 8.05
N GLU A 63 -2.66 -2.97 8.68
CA GLU A 63 -3.88 -2.27 8.26
C GLU A 63 -3.68 -1.55 6.93
N ILE A 64 -2.49 -1.00 6.66
CA ILE A 64 -2.15 -0.42 5.35
C ILE A 64 -2.19 -1.49 4.27
N LEU A 65 -1.49 -2.61 4.51
CA LEU A 65 -1.47 -3.73 3.58
C LEU A 65 -2.89 -4.22 3.27
N ASP A 66 -3.69 -4.46 4.30
CA ASP A 66 -5.07 -4.93 4.16
C ASP A 66 -5.96 -3.89 3.47
N GLY A 67 -5.80 -2.60 3.79
CA GLY A 67 -6.53 -1.51 3.16
C GLY A 67 -6.24 -1.38 1.66
N VAL A 68 -4.96 -1.41 1.27
CA VAL A 68 -4.54 -1.33 -0.13
C VAL A 68 -5.05 -2.53 -0.92
N LEU A 69 -4.94 -3.76 -0.38
CA LEU A 69 -5.46 -4.96 -1.03
C LEU A 69 -6.98 -4.90 -1.22
N LYS A 70 -7.73 -4.49 -0.20
CA LYS A 70 -9.19 -4.35 -0.27
C LYS A 70 -9.63 -3.28 -1.27
N LEU A 71 -8.93 -2.15 -1.33
CA LEU A 71 -9.18 -1.10 -2.32
C LEU A 71 -8.93 -1.60 -3.74
N HIS A 72 -7.83 -2.32 -3.95
CA HIS A 72 -7.50 -2.92 -5.24
C HIS A 72 -8.55 -3.97 -5.66
N GLU A 73 -8.96 -4.85 -4.75
CA GLU A 73 -10.05 -5.82 -5.00
C GLU A 73 -11.39 -5.13 -5.29
N TRP A 74 -11.75 -4.10 -4.53
CA TRP A 74 -12.96 -3.32 -4.77
C TRP A 74 -12.98 -2.72 -6.17
N ARG A 75 -11.85 -2.15 -6.61
CA ARG A 75 -11.69 -1.58 -7.95
C ARG A 75 -11.87 -2.63 -9.04
N LEU A 76 -11.24 -3.80 -8.89
CA LEU A 76 -11.39 -4.90 -9.85
C LEU A 76 -12.84 -5.40 -9.94
N ASN A 77 -13.58 -5.36 -8.83
CA ASN A 77 -14.99 -5.74 -8.79
C ASN A 77 -15.96 -4.67 -9.33
N GLN A 78 -15.48 -3.46 -9.68
CA GLN A 78 -16.31 -2.45 -10.36
C GLN A 78 -16.47 -2.70 -11.87
N THR A 79 -15.77 -3.70 -12.43
CA THR A 79 -15.78 -4.04 -13.86
C THR A 79 -16.56 -5.32 -14.12
#